data_AF-A0A1G2ZMR4-F1
#
_entry.id   AF-A0A1G2ZMR4-F1
#
_cell.length_a   1.000
_cell.length_b   1.000
_cell.length_c   1.000
_cell.angle_alpha   90.00
_cell.angle_beta   90.00
_cell.angle_gamma   90.00
#
_symmetry.space_group_name_H-M   'P 1'
#
loop_
_entity.id
_entity.type
_entity.pdbx_description
1 polymer ?
#
loop_
_entity_poly.entity_id
_entity_poly.type
_entity_poly.pdbx_seq_one_letter_code
_entity_poly.pdbx_strand_id
1 'polypeptide(L)'
;MLKKFHSLSGIVPIGAFLLEHLWTNAHVLGGAKSYDAAVQNIQDLPLLIFLEVFFIWLPILYHGCYGLYVVFLGSSNLLRYPYQKNWLYWAQRVTGIIAFAFIIYHFWTMRVDKVTTFAGVTKELAEAGNIAIYFVGLASVIFHFANGLWNFLIKWGVTTGPQAQRVSGYVFTLFGILLFVVSIVSLFAFK
;
A
#
# COMPACT_ATOMS: atom_id res chain seq x y z
N MET A 1 -1.55 15.56 -18.43
CA MET A 1 -1.08 14.17 -18.68
C MET A 1 -0.35 13.58 -17.47
N LEU A 2 0.63 14.28 -16.86
CA LEU A 2 1.39 13.77 -15.69
C LEU A 2 0.54 13.26 -14.51
N LYS A 3 -0.55 13.97 -14.15
CA LYS A 3 -1.48 13.52 -13.10
C LYS A 3 -2.15 12.16 -13.40
N LYS A 4 -2.40 11.86 -14.69
CA LYS A 4 -2.97 10.56 -15.10
C LYS A 4 -1.92 9.45 -14.98
N PHE A 5 -0.70 9.68 -15.45
CA PHE A 5 0.41 8.73 -15.28
C PHE A 5 0.70 8.43 -13.80
N HIS A 6 0.70 9.46 -12.95
CA HIS A 6 0.82 9.28 -11.49
C HIS A 6 -0.26 8.37 -10.91
N SER A 7 -1.52 8.58 -11.29
CA SER A 7 -2.60 7.70 -10.85
C SER A 7 -2.49 6.28 -11.44
N LEU A 8 -2.01 6.15 -12.67
CA LEU A 8 -1.85 4.86 -13.34
C LEU A 8 -0.74 4.03 -12.69
N SER A 9 0.40 4.64 -12.35
CA SER A 9 1.48 3.96 -11.65
C SER A 9 1.06 3.47 -10.26
N GLY A 10 0.23 4.25 -9.56
CA GLY A 10 -0.33 3.88 -8.26
C GLY A 10 -1.26 2.66 -8.32
N ILE A 11 -2.02 2.51 -9.41
CA ILE A 11 -3.01 1.43 -9.53
C ILE A 11 -2.44 0.18 -10.20
N VAL A 12 -1.73 0.33 -11.32
CA VAL A 12 -1.34 -0.82 -12.15
C VAL A 12 -0.13 -1.54 -11.56
N PRO A 13 1.11 -1.01 -11.62
CA PRO A 13 2.25 -1.73 -11.08
C PRO A 13 2.23 -1.78 -9.54
N ILE A 14 2.00 -0.65 -8.86
CA ILE A 14 2.09 -0.59 -7.39
C ILE A 14 0.92 -1.34 -6.73
N GLY A 15 -0.30 -1.16 -7.25
CA GLY A 15 -1.47 -1.87 -6.72
C GLY A 15 -1.38 -3.38 -6.90
N ALA A 16 -0.91 -3.85 -8.07
CA ALA A 16 -0.67 -5.27 -8.29
C ALA A 16 0.41 -5.82 -7.35
N PHE A 17 1.54 -5.11 -7.22
CA PHE A 17 2.60 -5.46 -6.27
C PHE A 17 2.09 -5.51 -4.84
N LEU A 18 1.30 -4.52 -4.39
CA LEU A 18 0.75 -4.51 -3.03
C LEU A 18 -0.13 -5.73 -2.76
N LEU A 19 -0.99 -6.11 -3.71
CA LEU A 19 -1.88 -7.26 -3.53
C LEU A 19 -1.11 -8.57 -3.50
N GLU A 20 -0.14 -8.74 -4.40
CA GLU A 20 0.76 -9.90 -4.38
C GLU A 20 1.55 -9.94 -3.06
N HIS A 21 2.10 -8.81 -2.62
CA HIS A 21 2.88 -8.72 -1.39
C HIS A 21 2.05 -9.09 -0.16
N LEU A 22 0.83 -8.58 -0.03
CA LEU A 22 -0.07 -8.94 1.08
C LEU A 22 -0.50 -10.41 1.02
N TRP A 23 -0.71 -10.95 -0.18
CA TRP A 23 -1.02 -12.36 -0.40
C TRP A 23 0.14 -13.28 0.02
N THR A 24 1.36 -12.96 -0.39
CA THR A 24 2.55 -13.71 0.00
C THR A 24 2.76 -13.66 1.50
N ASN A 25 2.61 -12.50 2.14
CA ASN A 25 2.68 -12.39 3.60
C ASN A 25 1.58 -13.20 4.31
N ALA A 26 0.37 -13.31 3.75
CA ALA A 26 -0.72 -14.09 4.34
C ALA A 26 -0.43 -15.61 4.39
N HIS A 27 0.59 -16.12 3.69
CA HIS A 27 1.01 -17.52 3.82
C HIS A 27 1.54 -17.87 5.22
N VAL A 28 1.88 -16.87 6.04
CA VAL A 28 2.18 -17.04 7.46
C VAL A 28 1.04 -17.71 8.25
N LEU A 29 -0.20 -17.57 7.79
CA LEU A 29 -1.36 -18.24 8.37
C LEU A 29 -1.29 -19.78 8.23
N GLY A 30 -0.51 -20.26 7.26
CA GLY A 30 -0.16 -21.68 7.11
C GLY A 30 1.10 -22.09 7.88
N GLY A 31 1.69 -21.20 8.68
CA GLY A 31 2.90 -21.41 9.48
C GLY A 31 4.21 -21.07 8.76
N ALA A 32 5.31 -21.15 9.50
CA ALA A 32 6.65 -20.73 9.07
C ALA A 32 7.08 -21.31 7.72
N LYS A 33 6.93 -22.63 7.54
CA LYS A 33 7.31 -23.31 6.29
C LYS A 33 6.51 -22.82 5.08
N SER A 34 5.22 -22.52 5.27
CA SER A 34 4.35 -21.99 4.21
C SER A 34 4.81 -20.59 3.78
N TYR A 35 5.10 -19.73 4.75
CA TYR A 35 5.63 -18.39 4.49
C TYR A 35 7.00 -18.43 3.79
N ASP A 36 7.98 -19.16 4.34
CA ASP A 36 9.32 -19.22 3.78
C ASP A 36 9.31 -19.80 2.36
N ALA A 37 8.48 -20.81 2.08
CA ALA A 37 8.32 -21.35 0.74
C ALA A 37 7.71 -20.32 -0.23
N ALA A 38 6.72 -19.53 0.20
CA ALA A 38 6.12 -18.49 -0.62
C ALA A 38 7.14 -17.39 -0.96
N VAL A 39 7.95 -16.96 0.02
CA VAL A 39 9.04 -15.99 -0.19
C VAL A 39 10.10 -16.56 -1.14
N GLN A 40 10.51 -17.82 -0.94
CA GLN A 40 11.50 -18.48 -1.80
C GLN A 40 11.03 -18.57 -3.26
N ASN A 41 9.75 -18.89 -3.50
CA ASN A 41 9.19 -18.95 -4.86
C ASN A 41 9.34 -17.62 -5.62
N ILE A 42 9.25 -16.49 -4.93
CA ILE A 42 9.48 -15.16 -5.53
C ILE A 42 10.97 -14.96 -5.79
N GLN A 43 11.82 -15.32 -4.83
CA GLN A 43 13.28 -15.18 -4.95
C GLN A 43 13.87 -16.02 -6.09
N ASP A 44 13.20 -17.12 -6.44
CA ASP A 44 13.59 -18.02 -7.54
C ASP A 44 13.06 -17.59 -8.91
N LEU A 45 12.29 -16.50 -9.01
CA LEU A 45 11.76 -16.04 -10.28
C LEU A 45 12.88 -15.68 -11.26
N PRO A 46 12.80 -16.13 -12.53
CA PRO A 46 13.75 -15.70 -13.54
C PRO A 46 13.61 -14.19 -13.76
N LEU A 47 14.75 -13.52 -13.93
CA LEU A 47 14.80 -12.08 -14.15
C LEU A 47 14.21 -11.25 -12.99
N LEU A 48 14.22 -11.76 -11.75
CA LEU A 48 13.67 -11.06 -10.58
C LEU A 48 14.10 -9.59 -10.48
N ILE A 49 15.40 -9.30 -10.63
CA ILE A 49 15.90 -7.91 -10.56
C ILE A 49 15.27 -7.02 -11.63
N PHE A 50 15.06 -7.54 -12.85
CA PHE A 50 14.38 -6.79 -13.90
C PHE A 50 12.92 -6.49 -13.51
N LEU A 51 12.21 -7.49 -12.98
CA LEU A 51 10.84 -7.33 -12.51
C LEU A 51 10.76 -6.28 -11.39
N GLU A 52 11.67 -6.37 -10.40
CA GLU A 52 11.76 -5.42 -9.29
C GLU A 52 12.03 -4.00 -9.78
N VAL A 53 13.02 -3.80 -10.67
CA VAL A 53 13.37 -2.45 -11.14
C VAL A 53 12.22 -1.80 -11.90
N PHE A 54 11.63 -2.49 -12.87
CA PHE A 54 10.69 -1.88 -13.81
C PHE A 54 9.23 -1.89 -13.34
N PHE A 55 8.84 -2.87 -12.51
CA PHE A 55 7.46 -3.01 -12.04
C PHE A 55 7.28 -2.66 -10.56
N ILE A 56 8.35 -2.49 -9.79
CA ILE A 56 8.28 -2.15 -8.36
C ILE A 56 8.99 -0.82 -8.09
N TRP A 57 10.32 -0.78 -8.18
CA TRP A 57 11.11 0.37 -7.72
C TRP A 57 10.88 1.63 -8.55
N LEU A 58 10.96 1.54 -9.89
CA LEU A 58 10.76 2.69 -10.75
C LEU A 58 9.33 3.25 -10.63
N PRO A 59 8.26 2.43 -10.66
CA PRO A 59 6.91 2.92 -10.41
C PRO A 59 6.72 3.55 -9.02
N ILE A 60 7.21 2.91 -7.95
CA ILE A 60 7.12 3.43 -6.58
C ILE A 60 7.84 4.77 -6.47
N LEU A 61 9.06 4.89 -7.01
CA LEU A 61 9.83 6.12 -6.97
C LEU A 61 9.10 7.25 -7.71
N TYR A 62 8.64 6.98 -8.93
CA TYR A 62 7.86 7.96 -9.70
C TYR A 62 6.58 8.37 -8.95
N HIS A 63 5.82 7.40 -8.44
CA HIS A 63 4.58 7.65 -7.73
C HIS A 63 4.81 8.44 -6.44
N GLY A 64 5.73 8.00 -5.60
CA GLY A 64 6.06 8.62 -4.31
C GLY A 64 6.58 10.04 -4.48
N CYS A 65 7.59 10.26 -5.32
CA CYS A 65 8.18 11.58 -5.52
C CYS A 65 7.19 12.57 -6.16
N TYR A 66 6.46 12.15 -7.19
CA TYR A 66 5.44 13.01 -7.80
C TYR A 66 4.27 13.27 -6.83
N GLY A 67 3.88 12.27 -6.05
CA GLY A 67 2.87 12.39 -5.01
C GLY A 67 3.24 13.42 -3.96
N LEU A 68 4.48 13.37 -3.44
CA LEU A 68 5.00 14.37 -2.51
C LEU A 68 5.01 15.77 -3.12
N TYR A 69 5.46 15.92 -4.37
CA TYR A 69 5.37 17.19 -5.09
C TYR A 69 3.94 17.75 -5.14
N VAL A 70 2.95 16.89 -5.40
CA VAL A 70 1.53 17.29 -5.39
C VAL A 70 1.04 17.66 -3.98
N VAL A 71 1.58 17.05 -2.93
CA VAL A 71 1.26 17.43 -1.54
C VAL A 71 1.83 18.81 -1.23
N PHE A 72 3.10 19.08 -1.55
CA PHE A 72 3.75 20.37 -1.28
C PHE A 72 3.08 21.56 -1.99
N LEU A 73 2.54 21.35 -3.18
CA LEU A 73 1.82 22.40 -3.92
C LEU A 73 0.32 22.47 -3.60
N GLY A 74 -0.22 21.50 -2.87
CA GLY A 74 -1.64 21.40 -2.60
C GLY A 74 -2.06 22.15 -1.34
N SER A 75 -3.15 22.90 -1.41
CA SER A 75 -3.84 23.41 -0.21
C SER A 75 -4.97 22.47 0.23
N SER A 76 -5.27 22.47 1.53
CA SER A 76 -6.40 21.75 2.13
C SER A 76 -7.24 22.72 2.96
N ASN A 77 -8.53 22.86 2.65
CA ASN A 77 -9.46 23.78 3.32
C ASN A 77 -10.45 23.04 4.23
N LEU A 78 -9.95 22.18 5.12
CA LEU A 78 -10.80 21.33 5.98
C LEU A 78 -11.67 22.12 6.97
N LEU A 79 -11.13 23.19 7.55
CA LEU A 79 -11.81 23.99 8.57
C LEU A 79 -13.01 24.77 8.02
N ARG A 80 -12.98 25.13 6.74
CA ARG A 80 -14.04 25.94 6.08
C ARG A 80 -15.09 25.09 5.38
N TYR A 81 -14.73 23.87 4.95
CA TYR A 81 -15.61 22.98 4.20
C TYR A 81 -15.45 21.52 4.66
N PRO A 82 -16.15 21.09 5.72
CA PRO A 82 -15.99 19.76 6.33
C PRO A 82 -16.76 18.65 5.57
N TYR A 83 -16.78 18.69 4.23
CA TYR A 83 -17.42 17.66 3.43
C TYR A 83 -16.60 16.35 3.47
N GLN A 84 -17.27 15.21 3.45
CA GLN A 84 -16.64 13.89 3.44
C GLN A 84 -15.54 13.76 2.39
N LYS A 85 -15.77 14.29 1.17
CA LYS A 85 -14.79 14.27 0.08
C LYS A 85 -13.50 15.04 0.42
N ASN A 86 -13.60 16.13 1.18
CA ASN A 86 -12.44 16.91 1.61
C ASN A 86 -11.63 16.16 2.66
N TRP A 87 -12.29 15.46 3.59
CA TRP A 87 -11.63 14.58 4.55
C TRP A 87 -10.91 13.41 3.87
N LEU A 88 -11.54 12.73 2.93
CA LEU A 88 -10.91 11.64 2.17
C LEU A 88 -9.73 12.13 1.32
N TYR A 89 -9.83 13.34 0.75
CA TYR A 89 -8.74 13.99 0.03
C TYR A 89 -7.56 14.34 0.93
N TRP A 90 -7.82 14.80 2.15
CA TRP A 90 -6.77 15.07 3.15
C TRP A 90 -6.15 13.77 3.66
N ALA A 91 -6.97 12.79 4.03
CA ALA A 91 -6.53 11.48 4.50
C ALA A 91 -5.66 10.77 3.45
N GLN A 92 -5.96 10.87 2.15
CA GLN A 92 -5.11 10.35 1.08
C GLN A 92 -3.67 10.91 1.15
N ARG A 93 -3.50 12.18 1.50
CA ARG A 93 -2.17 12.81 1.59
C ARG A 93 -1.42 12.37 2.82
N VAL A 94 -2.09 12.43 3.96
CA VAL A 94 -1.49 12.06 5.24
C VAL A 94 -1.04 10.60 5.19
N THR A 95 -1.93 9.70 4.75
CA THR A 95 -1.58 8.29 4.57
C THR A 95 -0.53 8.08 3.48
N GLY A 96 -0.49 8.90 2.43
CA GLY A 96 0.56 8.84 1.41
C GLY A 96 1.95 9.20 1.95
N ILE A 97 2.04 10.22 2.81
CA ILE A 97 3.30 10.61 3.49
C ILE A 97 3.73 9.51 4.45
N ILE A 98 2.81 9.02 5.28
CA ILE A 98 3.10 7.93 6.24
C ILE A 98 3.52 6.67 5.50
N ALA A 99 2.80 6.28 4.44
CA ALA A 99 3.14 5.14 3.60
C ALA A 99 4.52 5.30 2.95
N PHE A 100 4.87 6.49 2.46
CA PHE A 100 6.19 6.74 1.88
C PHE A 100 7.31 6.56 2.90
N ALA A 101 7.16 7.12 4.11
CA ALA A 101 8.13 6.93 5.19
C ALA A 101 8.23 5.46 5.63
N PHE A 102 7.08 4.79 5.77
CA PHE A 102 7.02 3.37 6.10
C PHE A 102 7.71 2.50 5.05
N ILE A 103 7.48 2.75 3.76
CA ILE A 103 8.11 2.00 2.66
C ILE A 103 9.63 2.15 2.69
N ILE A 104 10.17 3.34 3.02
CA ILE A 104 11.63 3.52 3.16
C ILE A 104 12.18 2.63 4.29
N TYR A 105 11.56 2.70 5.47
CA TYR A 105 11.96 1.87 6.62
C TYR A 105 11.82 0.37 6.29
N HIS A 106 10.67 -0.05 5.78
CA HIS A 106 10.38 -1.42 5.40
C HIS A 106 11.34 -1.95 4.33
N PHE A 107 11.63 -1.16 3.29
CA PHE A 107 12.60 -1.51 2.26
C PHE A 107 13.99 -1.70 2.85
N TRP A 108 14.42 -0.84 3.76
CA TRP A 108 15.73 -0.97 4.40
C TRP A 108 15.83 -2.30 5.16
N THR A 109 14.90 -2.55 6.08
CA THR A 109 14.89 -3.78 6.89
C THR A 109 14.77 -5.05 6.03
N MET A 110 13.82 -5.08 5.09
CA MET A 110 13.52 -6.31 4.34
C MET A 110 14.51 -6.56 3.21
N ARG A 111 14.96 -5.51 2.50
CA ARG A 111 15.82 -5.66 1.32
C ARG A 111 17.30 -5.46 1.62
N VAL A 112 17.64 -4.44 2.39
CA VAL A 112 19.05 -4.11 2.68
C VAL A 112 19.58 -5.05 3.76
N ASP A 113 18.84 -5.18 4.87
CA ASP A 113 19.22 -6.07 5.99
C ASP A 113 18.78 -7.52 5.77
N LYS A 114 17.98 -7.79 4.73
CA LYS A 114 17.54 -9.13 4.28
C LYS A 114 16.72 -9.91 5.31
N VAL A 115 15.91 -9.22 6.12
CA VAL A 115 15.06 -9.82 7.16
C VAL A 115 13.78 -10.44 6.57
N THR A 116 13.91 -11.37 5.62
CA THR A 116 12.76 -11.89 4.83
C THR A 116 12.30 -13.29 5.21
N THR A 117 13.03 -14.00 6.07
CA THR A 117 12.62 -15.32 6.58
C THR A 117 11.62 -15.16 7.72
N PHE A 118 10.78 -16.17 7.95
CA PHE A 118 9.83 -16.20 9.05
C PHE A 118 10.50 -15.84 10.38
N ALA A 119 11.62 -16.51 10.69
CA ALA A 119 12.37 -16.26 11.92
C ALA A 119 12.91 -14.82 12.01
N GLY A 120 13.34 -14.25 10.88
CA GLY A 120 13.78 -12.86 10.80
C GLY A 120 12.65 -11.88 11.09
N VAL A 121 11.53 -12.05 10.40
CA VAL A 121 10.35 -11.17 10.53
C VAL A 121 9.74 -11.29 11.93
N THR A 122 9.62 -12.49 12.49
CA THR A 122 9.18 -12.69 13.88
C THR A 122 10.08 -11.97 14.87
N LYS A 123 11.40 -12.04 14.69
CA LYS A 123 12.35 -11.32 15.54
C LYS A 123 12.19 -9.80 15.41
N GLU A 124 12.05 -9.28 14.19
CA GLU A 124 11.81 -7.85 13.94
C GLU A 124 10.53 -7.36 14.63
N LEU A 125 9.44 -8.12 14.49
CA LEU A 125 8.11 -7.76 15.02
C LEU A 125 7.94 -8.06 16.52
N ALA A 126 8.89 -8.76 17.15
CA ALA A 126 8.91 -8.95 18.59
C ALA A 126 9.09 -7.63 19.34
N GLU A 127 9.78 -6.65 18.74
CA GLU A 127 9.93 -5.32 19.29
C GLU A 127 8.62 -4.52 19.20
N ALA A 128 8.19 -3.96 20.34
CA ALA A 128 6.93 -3.21 20.43
C ALA A 128 6.91 -1.95 19.54
N GLY A 129 8.07 -1.32 19.34
CA GLY A 129 8.22 -0.18 18.43
C GLY A 129 7.95 -0.59 16.98
N ASN A 130 8.59 -1.67 16.53
CA ASN A 130 8.48 -2.14 15.15
C ASN A 130 7.05 -2.57 14.83
N ILE A 131 6.39 -3.38 15.67
CA ILE A 131 5.00 -3.77 15.36
C ILE A 131 4.07 -2.55 15.24
N ALA A 132 4.26 -1.50 16.04
CA ALA A 132 3.47 -0.28 15.92
C ALA A 132 3.73 0.45 14.60
N ILE A 133 5.00 0.53 14.17
CA ILE A 133 5.39 1.08 12.86
C ILE A 133 4.72 0.30 11.73
N TYR A 134 4.78 -1.03 11.76
CA TYR A 134 4.15 -1.90 10.76
C TYR A 134 2.63 -1.76 10.75
N PHE A 135 1.97 -1.68 11.91
CA PHE A 135 0.53 -1.49 12.01
C PHE A 135 0.09 -0.15 11.37
N VAL A 136 0.75 0.95 11.73
CA VAL A 136 0.43 2.29 11.21
C VAL A 136 0.75 2.39 9.72
N GLY A 137 1.88 1.83 9.29
CA GLY A 137 2.28 1.75 7.89
C GLY A 137 1.28 0.96 7.05
N LEU A 138 0.89 -0.23 7.53
CA LEU A 138 -0.07 -1.11 6.88
C LEU A 138 -1.45 -0.44 6.74
N ALA A 139 -1.96 0.16 7.82
CA ALA A 139 -3.23 0.90 7.79
C ALA A 139 -3.18 2.05 6.76
N SER A 140 -2.06 2.78 6.72
CA SER A 140 -1.86 3.90 5.80
C SER A 140 -1.80 3.44 4.34
N VAL A 141 -1.03 2.41 4.03
CA VAL A 141 -0.90 1.87 2.67
C VAL A 141 -2.24 1.34 2.16
N ILE A 142 -2.98 0.57 2.97
CA ILE A 142 -4.27 0.00 2.57
C ILE A 142 -5.34 1.08 2.38
N PHE A 143 -5.43 2.06 3.29
CA PHE A 143 -6.33 3.18 3.10
C PHE A 143 -5.99 3.96 1.83
N HIS A 144 -4.70 4.30 1.64
CA HIS A 144 -4.23 5.06 0.48
C HIS A 144 -4.55 4.33 -0.83
N PHE A 145 -4.39 3.01 -0.86
CA PHE A 145 -4.69 2.18 -2.02
C PHE A 145 -6.20 2.12 -2.30
N ALA A 146 -7.02 1.77 -1.30
CA ALA A 146 -8.46 1.63 -1.46
C ALA A 146 -9.15 2.95 -1.87
N ASN A 147 -8.82 4.05 -1.18
CA ASN A 147 -9.32 5.38 -1.55
C ASN A 147 -8.72 5.86 -2.89
N GLY A 148 -7.49 5.42 -3.22
CA GLY A 148 -6.85 5.63 -4.51
C GLY A 148 -7.62 4.99 -5.67
N LEU A 149 -8.04 3.73 -5.53
CA LEU A 149 -8.84 2.99 -6.51
C LEU A 149 -10.17 3.68 -6.79
N TRP A 150 -10.88 4.09 -5.74
CA TRP A 150 -12.12 4.85 -5.88
C TRP A 150 -11.90 6.16 -6.66
N ASN A 151 -10.90 6.96 -6.25
CA ASN A 151 -10.55 8.20 -6.94
C ASN A 151 -10.09 7.97 -8.38
N PHE A 152 -9.44 6.85 -8.66
CA PHE A 152 -9.00 6.47 -10.00
C PHE A 152 -10.21 6.27 -10.92
N LEU A 153 -11.21 5.47 -10.50
CA LEU A 153 -12.42 5.26 -11.32
C LEU A 153 -13.14 6.57 -11.67
N ILE A 154 -13.19 7.51 -10.72
CA ILE A 154 -13.81 8.82 -10.94
C ILE A 154 -12.99 9.64 -11.95
N LYS A 155 -11.68 9.78 -11.74
CA LYS A 155 -10.80 10.62 -12.58
C LYS A 155 -10.60 10.08 -13.99
N TRP A 156 -10.76 8.77 -14.16
CA TRP A 156 -10.67 8.11 -15.46
C TRP A 156 -12.01 7.96 -16.17
N GLY A 157 -13.10 8.48 -15.59
CA GLY A 157 -14.41 8.53 -16.23
C GLY A 157 -15.15 7.19 -16.25
N VAL A 158 -14.77 6.25 -15.38
CA VAL A 158 -15.48 4.97 -15.23
C VAL A 158 -16.74 5.15 -14.39
N THR A 159 -16.65 5.90 -13.29
CA THR A 159 -17.79 6.20 -12.39
C THR A 159 -18.13 7.69 -12.42
N THR A 160 -18.72 8.15 -13.52
CA THR A 160 -19.01 9.58 -13.75
C THR A 160 -20.20 10.10 -12.94
N GLY A 161 -21.28 9.31 -12.81
CA GLY A 161 -22.52 9.73 -12.16
C GLY A 161 -22.47 9.69 -10.62
N PRO A 162 -23.23 10.55 -9.90
CA PRO A 162 -23.22 10.61 -8.44
C PRO A 162 -23.53 9.27 -7.75
N GLN A 163 -24.49 8.50 -8.29
CA GLN A 163 -24.84 7.18 -7.79
C GLN A 163 -23.69 6.18 -8.00
N ALA A 164 -23.07 6.16 -9.19
CA ALA A 164 -21.93 5.29 -9.48
C ALA A 164 -20.72 5.61 -8.59
N GLN A 165 -20.45 6.89 -8.33
CA GLN A 165 -19.41 7.31 -7.37
C GLN A 165 -19.71 6.83 -5.96
N ARG A 166 -20.97 6.89 -5.51
CA ARG A 166 -21.36 6.42 -4.17
C ARG A 166 -21.21 4.91 -4.04
N VAL A 167 -21.73 4.15 -4.99
CA VAL A 167 -21.67 2.67 -5.00
C VAL A 167 -20.22 2.19 -5.04
N SER A 168 -19.42 2.71 -5.98
CA SER A 168 -18.00 2.35 -6.05
C SER A 168 -17.22 2.76 -4.78
N GLY A 169 -17.62 3.86 -4.12
CA GLY A 169 -17.07 4.24 -2.83
C GLY A 169 -17.30 3.18 -1.75
N TYR A 170 -18.53 2.66 -1.62
CA TYR A 170 -18.83 1.57 -0.69
C TYR A 170 -18.08 0.28 -1.04
N VAL A 171 -17.99 -0.07 -2.32
CA VAL A 171 -17.24 -1.25 -2.78
C VAL A 171 -15.78 -1.16 -2.36
N PHE A 172 -15.09 -0.05 -2.64
CA PHE A 172 -13.68 0.07 -2.26
C PHE A 172 -13.46 0.28 -0.76
N THR A 173 -14.44 0.81 -0.04
CA THR A 173 -14.41 0.87 1.43
C THR A 173 -14.44 -0.55 2.00
N LEU A 174 -15.39 -1.38 1.56
CA LEU A 174 -15.49 -2.77 1.98
C LEU A 174 -14.23 -3.57 1.59
N PHE A 175 -13.75 -3.40 0.36
CA PHE A 175 -12.50 -4.00 -0.11
C PHE A 175 -11.32 -3.62 0.77
N GLY A 176 -11.15 -2.32 1.10
CA GLY A 176 -10.08 -1.86 1.98
C GLY A 176 -10.18 -2.45 3.40
N ILE A 177 -11.40 -2.55 3.95
CA ILE A 177 -11.63 -3.18 5.26
C ILE A 177 -11.23 -4.65 5.25
N LEU A 178 -11.69 -5.42 4.25
CA LEU A 178 -11.36 -6.84 4.13
C LEU A 178 -9.85 -7.06 3.98
N LEU A 179 -9.21 -6.25 3.13
CA LEU A 179 -7.76 -6.31 2.94
C LEU A 179 -7.01 -5.96 4.23
N PHE A 180 -7.47 -4.95 4.98
CA PHE A 180 -6.89 -4.58 6.26
C PHE A 180 -7.02 -5.69 7.30
N VAL A 181 -8.20 -6.31 7.42
CA VAL A 181 -8.43 -7.42 8.36
C VAL A 181 -7.49 -8.59 8.08
N VAL A 182 -7.42 -9.06 6.83
CA VAL A 182 -6.52 -10.17 6.46
C VAL A 182 -5.07 -9.82 6.74
N SER A 183 -4.65 -8.59 6.42
CA SER A 183 -3.28 -8.15 6.61
C SER A 183 -2.90 -8.00 8.08
N ILE A 184 -3.82 -7.54 8.93
CA ILE A 184 -3.61 -7.45 10.38
C ILE A 184 -3.53 -8.84 11.00
N VAL A 185 -4.43 -9.75 10.61
CA VAL A 185 -4.37 -11.14 11.07
C VAL A 185 -3.03 -11.77 10.69
N SER A 186 -2.54 -11.49 9.48
CA SER A 186 -1.21 -11.95 9.02
C SER A 186 -0.07 -11.31 9.83
N LEU A 187 -0.11 -10.00 10.09
CA LEU A 187 0.89 -9.29 10.88
C LEU A 187 1.04 -9.89 12.28
N PHE A 188 -0.07 -10.22 12.94
CA PHE A 188 -0.06 -10.81 14.27
C PHE A 188 0.27 -12.31 14.28
N ALA A 189 0.14 -13.01 13.15
CA ALA A 189 0.54 -14.41 13.02
C ALA A 189 2.06 -14.62 12.94
N PHE A 190 2.85 -13.55 12.81
CA PHE A 190 4.31 -13.60 13.00
C PHE A 190 4.73 -13.58 14.47
N LYS A 191 3.79 -13.45 15.42
CA LYS A 191 4.04 -13.48 16.87
C LYS A 191 3.71 -14.82 17.51
#